data_AF-A0A941Q1I6-F1
#
_entry.id   AF-A0A941Q1I6-F1
#
_cell.length_a   1.000
_cell.length_b   1.000
_cell.length_c   1.000
_cell.angle_alpha   90.00
_cell.angle_beta   90.00
_cell.angle_gamma   90.00
#
_symmetry.space_group_name_H-M   'P 1'
#
loop_
_entity.id
_entity.type
_entity.pdbx_description
1 polymer ?
#
loop_
_entity_poly.entity_id
_entity_poly.type
_entity_poly.pdbx_seq_one_letter_code
_entity_poly.pdbx_strand_id
1 'polypeptide(L)'
;MAAAANSEATVACGNCHEPMQRLALPGHYGRTVEVDLCSHCHLVWFDLTETARLSGPALLDLIGAMAATQRLPHRTLEAKAGCARCGAALKTVHNRSRWGASLHLECRAGHGAYQPFAQFLQEKGLLRAMSRIDRARLLQIQGRIDCVNCGAAIARDEETCRYCGSVPSLLDVARLARALDPEGVLEPQAVHRDAVRQQALQCEACGAALPPGLSVDCAQCGATLAISRLADAHERVVTLGPALRAHAAKPSPEVVKRRLEALDADLPRRREFTAQMEAEAAAQRGHHRLDGDWDWSNLLGSGTNPVRAVLLALVIWFVWYFWR
;
A
#
# COMPACT_ATOMS: atom_id res chain seq x y z
N MET A 1 9.55 -15.12 -36.39
CA MET A 1 8.82 -15.94 -35.40
C MET A 1 8.52 -15.05 -34.23
N ALA A 2 7.28 -14.55 -34.15
CA ALA A 2 6.84 -13.64 -33.10
C ALA A 2 6.72 -14.41 -31.78
N ALA A 3 7.49 -14.02 -30.77
CA ALA A 3 7.28 -14.47 -29.41
C ALA A 3 5.86 -14.04 -29.00
N ALA A 4 5.00 -15.03 -28.76
CA ALA A 4 3.70 -14.83 -28.18
C ALA A 4 3.89 -14.13 -26.83
N ALA A 5 3.54 -12.85 -26.77
CA ALA A 5 3.36 -12.14 -25.52
C ALA A 5 2.25 -12.87 -24.77
N ASN A 6 2.61 -13.54 -23.67
CA ASN A 6 1.66 -14.11 -22.73
C ASN A 6 0.70 -12.99 -22.30
N SER A 7 -0.49 -12.97 -22.90
CA SER A 7 -1.59 -12.13 -22.45
C SER A 7 -2.10 -12.75 -21.16
N GLU A 8 -1.48 -12.38 -20.04
CA GLU A 8 -2.02 -12.71 -18.72
C GLU A 8 -3.45 -12.20 -18.62
N ALA A 9 -4.33 -13.04 -18.08
CA ALA A 9 -5.75 -12.75 -17.99
C ALA A 9 -6.00 -11.43 -17.25
N THR A 10 -6.85 -10.59 -17.83
CA THR A 10 -7.35 -9.35 -17.23
C THR A 10 -8.06 -9.69 -15.92
N VAL A 11 -7.65 -9.03 -14.83
CA VAL A 11 -8.21 -9.27 -13.50
C VAL A 11 -9.55 -8.53 -13.39
N ALA A 12 -10.62 -9.23 -13.02
CA ALA A 12 -11.90 -8.59 -12.76
C ALA A 12 -11.93 -7.99 -11.34
N CYS A 13 -12.59 -6.84 -11.19
CA CYS A 13 -12.77 -6.24 -9.87
C CYS A 13 -13.72 -7.11 -9.01
N GLY A 14 -13.31 -7.48 -7.80
CA GLY A 14 -14.17 -8.24 -6.88
C GLY A 14 -15.34 -7.44 -6.29
N ASN A 15 -15.47 -6.15 -6.62
CA ASN A 15 -16.65 -5.33 -6.29
C ASN A 15 -17.64 -5.23 -7.47
N CYS A 16 -17.19 -4.75 -8.64
CA CYS A 16 -18.07 -4.49 -9.78
C CYS A 16 -18.02 -5.53 -10.91
N HIS A 17 -17.08 -6.47 -10.86
CA HIS A 17 -16.79 -7.48 -11.88
C HIS A 17 -16.32 -6.95 -13.25
N GLU A 18 -16.14 -5.64 -13.40
CA GLU A 18 -15.52 -5.04 -14.58
C GLU A 18 -14.02 -5.35 -14.63
N PRO A 19 -13.41 -5.43 -15.83
CA PRO A 19 -11.97 -5.61 -15.96
C PRO A 19 -11.22 -4.42 -15.35
N MET A 20 -10.17 -4.71 -14.59
CA MET A 20 -9.28 -3.69 -14.02
C MET A 20 -8.18 -3.32 -15.01
N GLN A 21 -7.81 -2.05 -15.00
CA GLN A 21 -6.68 -1.53 -15.75
C GLN A 21 -5.39 -1.94 -15.05
N ARG A 22 -4.57 -2.75 -15.72
CA ARG A 22 -3.22 -3.05 -15.25
C ARG A 22 -2.28 -1.89 -15.53
N LEU A 23 -1.59 -1.43 -14.50
CA LEU A 23 -0.58 -0.38 -14.57
C LEU A 23 0.79 -0.98 -14.28
N ALA A 24 1.66 -1.02 -15.28
CA ALA A 24 3.08 -1.36 -15.10
C ALA A 24 3.84 -0.09 -14.71
N LEU A 25 4.16 0.03 -13.43
CA LEU A 25 4.75 1.23 -12.83
C LEU A 25 6.23 1.02 -12.49
N PRO A 26 7.07 2.06 -12.52
CA PRO A 26 8.47 1.96 -12.15
C PRO A 26 8.63 1.73 -10.63
N GLY A 27 9.20 0.59 -10.25
CA GLY A 27 9.60 0.29 -8.87
C GLY A 27 10.97 0.86 -8.49
N HIS A 28 11.36 0.67 -7.25
CA HIS A 28 12.73 0.94 -6.82
C HIS A 28 13.74 0.01 -7.51
N TYR A 29 14.95 0.52 -7.76
CA TYR A 29 16.09 -0.22 -8.32
C TYR A 29 15.84 -0.84 -9.70
N GLY A 30 15.09 -0.15 -10.57
CA GLY A 30 14.82 -0.62 -11.93
C GLY A 30 13.89 -1.82 -12.03
N ARG A 31 13.21 -2.18 -10.92
CA ARG A 31 12.12 -3.16 -10.94
C ARG A 31 10.86 -2.53 -11.51
N THR A 32 9.94 -3.35 -11.99
CA THR A 32 8.57 -2.95 -12.31
C THR A 32 7.65 -3.41 -11.20
N VAL A 33 6.64 -2.60 -10.90
CA VAL A 33 5.57 -2.86 -9.95
C VAL A 33 4.27 -2.85 -10.74
N GLU A 34 3.56 -3.97 -10.76
CA GLU A 34 2.26 -4.05 -11.43
C GLU A 34 1.15 -3.83 -10.42
N VAL A 35 0.22 -2.91 -10.71
CA VAL A 35 -0.97 -2.70 -9.88
C VAL A 35 -2.20 -2.72 -10.75
N ASP A 36 -3.31 -3.23 -10.23
CA ASP A 36 -4.57 -3.28 -10.95
C ASP A 36 -5.51 -2.19 -10.42
N LEU A 37 -5.93 -1.26 -11.27
CA LEU A 37 -6.81 -0.15 -10.92
C LEU A 37 -8.21 -0.39 -11.47
N CYS A 38 -9.23 -0.32 -10.61
CA CYS A 38 -10.62 -0.35 -11.05
C CYS A 38 -11.15 1.08 -11.26
N SER A 39 -11.38 1.46 -12.52
CA SER A 39 -11.82 2.81 -12.90
C SER A 39 -13.24 3.14 -12.43
N HIS A 40 -14.10 2.13 -12.24
CA HIS A 40 -15.49 2.32 -11.81
C HIS A 40 -15.61 2.43 -10.28
N CYS A 41 -14.88 1.59 -9.54
CA CYS A 41 -14.97 1.58 -8.08
C CYS A 41 -13.99 2.53 -7.39
N HIS A 42 -13.06 3.13 -8.14
CA HIS A 42 -11.96 3.95 -7.61
C HIS A 42 -11.17 3.20 -6.52
N LEU A 43 -10.83 1.96 -6.86
CA LEU A 43 -10.04 1.04 -6.02
C LEU A 43 -8.74 0.72 -6.73
N VAL A 44 -7.67 0.54 -5.95
CA VAL A 44 -6.42 -0.07 -6.41
C VAL A 44 -6.26 -1.41 -5.70
N TRP A 45 -5.96 -2.45 -6.46
CA TRP A 45 -5.56 -3.76 -5.95
C TRP A 45 -4.03 -3.84 -5.94
N PHE A 46 -3.49 -4.19 -4.78
CA PHE A 46 -2.08 -4.49 -4.58
C PHE A 46 -1.97 -5.96 -4.16
N ASP A 47 -1.12 -6.75 -4.80
CA ASP A 47 -1.01 -8.19 -4.55
C ASP A 47 -0.27 -8.52 -3.24
N LEU A 48 0.91 -7.96 -2.97
CA LEU A 48 1.66 -8.26 -1.74
C LEU A 48 2.46 -7.08 -1.23
N THR A 49 3.42 -6.61 -2.03
CA THR A 49 4.42 -5.63 -1.57
C THR A 49 4.52 -4.41 -2.48
N GLU A 50 3.63 -4.30 -3.46
CA GLU A 50 3.66 -3.25 -4.47
C GLU A 50 3.55 -1.87 -3.83
N THR A 51 2.65 -1.69 -2.85
CA THR A 51 2.43 -0.43 -2.14
C THR A 51 3.70 0.13 -1.48
N ALA A 52 4.62 -0.74 -1.05
CA ALA A 52 5.90 -0.37 -0.45
C ALA A 52 7.01 -0.18 -1.50
N ARG A 53 6.82 -0.67 -2.73
CA ARG A 53 7.81 -0.65 -3.80
C ARG A 53 7.63 0.49 -4.81
N LEU A 54 6.53 1.24 -4.72
CA LEU A 54 6.25 2.39 -5.59
C LEU A 54 7.34 3.46 -5.44
N SER A 55 8.07 3.70 -6.52
CA SER A 55 8.98 4.85 -6.63
C SER A 55 8.22 6.17 -6.76
N GLY A 56 8.93 7.30 -6.64
CA GLY A 56 8.38 8.63 -6.92
C GLY A 56 7.67 8.72 -8.28
N PRO A 57 8.35 8.38 -9.40
CA PRO A 57 7.70 8.30 -10.71
C PRO A 57 6.46 7.41 -10.74
N ALA A 58 6.48 6.25 -10.07
CA ALA A 58 5.33 5.35 -10.01
C ALA A 58 4.15 5.95 -9.24
N LEU A 59 4.42 6.64 -8.14
CA LEU A 59 3.39 7.35 -7.39
C LEU A 59 2.77 8.48 -8.23
N LEU A 60 3.58 9.22 -8.98
CA LEU A 60 3.11 10.26 -9.90
C LEU A 60 2.17 9.67 -10.97
N ASP A 61 2.62 8.61 -11.65
CA ASP A 61 1.87 7.96 -12.71
C ASP A 61 0.57 7.32 -12.18
N LEU A 62 0.61 6.70 -11.00
CA LEU A 62 -0.57 6.13 -10.33
C LEU A 62 -1.59 7.22 -9.98
N ILE A 63 -1.16 8.35 -9.40
CA ILE A 63 -2.05 9.47 -9.09
C ILE A 63 -2.67 10.06 -10.36
N GLY A 64 -1.90 10.15 -11.45
CA GLY A 64 -2.41 10.55 -12.76
C GLY A 64 -3.50 9.60 -13.28
N ALA A 65 -3.28 8.29 -13.17
CA ALA A 65 -4.28 7.29 -13.54
C ALA A 65 -5.54 7.38 -12.67
N MET A 66 -5.39 7.48 -11.35
CA MET A 66 -6.50 7.69 -10.42
C MET A 66 -7.32 8.94 -10.79
N ALA A 67 -6.66 10.07 -11.02
CA ALA A 67 -7.31 11.32 -11.42
C ALA A 67 -8.08 11.21 -12.74
N ALA A 68 -7.53 10.49 -13.73
CA ALA A 68 -8.21 10.27 -15.01
C ALA A 68 -9.51 9.46 -14.82
N THR A 69 -9.51 8.47 -13.92
CA THR A 69 -10.69 7.63 -13.66
C THR A 69 -11.83 8.33 -12.92
N GLN A 70 -11.54 9.43 -12.19
CA GLN A 70 -12.57 10.23 -11.50
C GLN A 70 -13.50 11.00 -12.44
N ARG A 71 -13.23 10.99 -13.76
CA ARG A 71 -14.16 11.48 -14.78
C ARG A 71 -15.29 10.50 -15.08
N LEU A 72 -15.13 9.25 -14.67
CA LEU A 72 -16.12 8.19 -14.85
C LEU A 72 -17.07 8.11 -13.65
N PRO A 73 -18.32 7.65 -13.86
CA PRO A 73 -19.26 7.43 -12.76
C PRO A 73 -18.69 6.46 -11.72
N HIS A 74 -18.68 6.90 -10.46
CA HIS A 74 -18.23 6.09 -9.34
C HIS A 74 -19.29 5.05 -8.94
N ARG A 75 -18.86 3.80 -8.75
CA ARG A 75 -19.65 2.74 -8.10
C ARG A 75 -19.15 2.57 -6.66
N THR A 76 -20.08 2.67 -5.72
CA THR A 76 -19.80 2.53 -4.29
C THR A 76 -19.24 1.13 -3.97
N LEU A 77 -18.33 1.08 -3.00
CA LEU A 77 -17.76 -0.17 -2.49
C LEU A 77 -18.80 -0.94 -1.67
N GLU A 78 -19.10 -2.17 -2.06
CA GLU A 78 -20.06 -3.03 -1.36
C GLU A 78 -19.39 -3.78 -0.20
N ALA A 79 -20.16 -4.01 0.87
CA ALA A 79 -19.67 -4.77 2.04
C ALA A 79 -19.27 -6.22 1.71
N LYS A 80 -19.79 -6.77 0.60
CA LYS A 80 -19.52 -8.12 0.10
C LYS A 80 -18.44 -8.17 -0.99
N ALA A 81 -17.68 -7.09 -1.20
CA ALA A 81 -16.59 -7.08 -2.17
C ALA A 81 -15.63 -8.26 -1.91
N GLY A 82 -15.38 -9.04 -2.96
CA GLY A 82 -14.51 -10.22 -2.92
C GLY A 82 -13.08 -9.89 -3.33
N CYS A 83 -12.16 -10.83 -3.09
CA CYS A 83 -10.80 -10.76 -3.60
C CYS A 83 -10.75 -10.80 -5.12
N ALA A 84 -9.92 -9.95 -5.73
CA ALA A 84 -9.72 -9.91 -7.18
C ALA A 84 -9.20 -11.23 -7.78
N ARG A 85 -8.46 -12.02 -6.98
CA ARG A 85 -7.82 -13.27 -7.40
C ARG A 85 -8.70 -14.49 -7.15
N CYS A 86 -9.27 -14.63 -5.96
CA CYS A 86 -10.00 -15.84 -5.55
C CYS A 86 -11.49 -15.65 -5.26
N GLY A 87 -12.02 -14.41 -5.34
CA GLY A 87 -13.42 -14.09 -5.04
C GLY A 87 -13.82 -14.19 -3.57
N ALA A 88 -12.94 -14.68 -2.68
CA ALA A 88 -13.25 -14.83 -1.26
C ALA A 88 -13.49 -13.49 -0.56
N ALA A 89 -14.29 -13.52 0.52
CA ALA A 89 -14.58 -12.34 1.32
C ALA A 89 -13.30 -11.69 1.89
N LEU A 90 -13.27 -10.37 1.89
CA LEU A 90 -12.15 -9.56 2.36
C LEU A 90 -12.29 -9.24 3.85
N LYS A 91 -11.15 -9.11 4.55
CA LYS A 91 -11.09 -8.59 5.93
C LYS A 91 -10.70 -7.11 5.88
N THR A 92 -11.39 -6.29 6.67
CA THR A 92 -10.96 -4.89 6.88
C THR A 92 -9.79 -4.86 7.84
N VAL A 93 -8.68 -4.30 7.40
CA VAL A 93 -7.46 -4.13 8.19
C VAL A 93 -7.25 -2.65 8.46
N HIS A 94 -6.96 -2.34 9.72
CA HIS A 94 -6.71 -0.98 10.18
C HIS A 94 -5.20 -0.81 10.36
N ASN A 95 -4.61 0.10 9.59
CA ASN A 95 -3.21 0.46 9.66
C ASN A 95 -3.05 1.76 10.46
N ARG A 96 -1.99 1.84 11.25
CA ARG A 96 -1.55 3.08 11.89
C ARG A 96 -0.12 3.35 11.50
N SER A 97 0.11 4.51 10.91
CA SER A 97 1.44 4.99 10.52
C SER A 97 1.77 6.27 11.27
N ARG A 98 2.98 6.78 11.06
CA ARG A 98 3.38 8.11 11.53
C ARG A 98 2.50 9.25 10.98
N TRP A 99 1.72 8.98 9.93
CA TRP A 99 0.86 9.96 9.27
C TRP A 99 -0.61 9.87 9.69
N GLY A 100 -1.00 8.84 10.44
CA GLY A 100 -2.37 8.66 10.91
C GLY A 100 -2.89 7.24 10.69
N ALA A 101 -4.20 7.08 10.83
CA ALA A 101 -4.89 5.83 10.58
C ALA A 101 -5.33 5.74 9.11
N SER A 102 -5.18 4.55 8.52
CA SER A 102 -5.75 4.19 7.22
C SER A 102 -6.34 2.79 7.31
N LEU A 103 -7.14 2.40 6.32
CA LEU A 103 -7.66 1.04 6.23
C LEU A 103 -7.50 0.47 4.82
N HIS A 104 -7.51 -0.85 4.73
CA HIS A 104 -7.57 -1.57 3.45
C HIS A 104 -8.38 -2.87 3.61
N LEU A 105 -8.79 -3.46 2.50
CA LEU A 105 -9.54 -4.72 2.45
C LEU A 105 -8.63 -5.84 1.96
N GLU A 106 -8.13 -6.66 2.88
CA GLU A 106 -7.14 -7.71 2.59
C GLU A 106 -7.81 -9.06 2.33
N CYS A 107 -7.27 -9.84 1.39
CA CYS A 107 -7.64 -11.23 1.18
C CYS A 107 -7.08 -12.10 2.31
N ARG A 108 -7.95 -12.91 2.93
CA ARG A 108 -7.53 -13.85 3.99
C ARG A 108 -6.54 -14.92 3.52
N ALA A 109 -6.49 -15.21 2.22
CA ALA A 109 -5.55 -16.14 1.63
C ALA A 109 -4.20 -15.48 1.24
N GLY A 110 -4.01 -14.19 1.52
CA GLY A 110 -2.74 -13.49 1.25
C GLY A 110 -2.50 -13.13 -0.21
N HIS A 111 -3.55 -13.08 -1.04
CA HIS A 111 -3.41 -12.68 -2.45
C HIS A 111 -3.25 -11.18 -2.68
N GLY A 112 -3.55 -10.35 -1.67
CA GLY A 112 -3.50 -8.91 -1.79
C GLY A 112 -4.61 -8.15 -1.10
N ALA A 113 -4.68 -6.87 -1.38
CA ALA A 113 -5.59 -5.94 -0.75
C ALA A 113 -6.15 -4.88 -1.71
N TYR A 114 -7.43 -4.55 -1.52
CA TYR A 114 -8.00 -3.34 -2.08
C TYR A 114 -7.76 -2.13 -1.19
N GLN A 115 -7.38 -1.02 -1.81
CA GLN A 115 -7.38 0.29 -1.18
C GLN A 115 -8.24 1.26 -2.00
N PRO A 116 -9.27 1.89 -1.41
CA PRO A 116 -9.89 3.07 -1.99
C PRO A 116 -8.85 4.18 -2.17
N PHE A 117 -9.01 5.01 -3.20
CA PHE A 117 -8.06 6.08 -3.50
C PHE A 117 -7.73 6.96 -2.30
N ALA A 118 -8.75 7.37 -1.53
CA ALA A 118 -8.53 8.17 -0.34
C ALA A 118 -7.74 7.43 0.75
N GLN A 119 -7.95 6.12 0.92
CA GLN A 119 -7.22 5.34 1.92
C GLN A 119 -5.75 5.13 1.53
N PHE A 120 -5.49 4.90 0.24
CA PHE A 120 -4.12 4.85 -0.28
C PHE A 120 -3.39 6.18 -0.05
N LEU A 121 -4.01 7.31 -0.43
CA LEU A 121 -3.42 8.64 -0.22
C LEU A 121 -3.25 8.97 1.29
N GLN A 122 -4.18 8.54 2.14
CA GLN A 122 -4.08 8.69 3.59
C GLN A 122 -2.93 7.85 4.18
N GLU A 123 -2.74 6.62 3.70
CA GLU A 123 -1.60 5.77 4.10
C GLU A 123 -0.27 6.45 3.78
N LYS A 124 -0.18 7.10 2.61
CA LYS A 124 1.00 7.89 2.21
C LYS A 124 1.12 9.24 2.92
N GLY A 125 0.19 9.56 3.82
CA GLY A 125 0.19 10.79 4.60
C GLY A 125 -0.05 12.05 3.76
N LEU A 126 -0.71 11.89 2.61
CA LEU A 126 -0.98 12.96 1.66
C LEU A 126 -2.33 13.64 1.93
N LEU A 127 -3.23 13.00 2.68
CA LEU A 127 -4.54 13.55 3.03
C LEU A 127 -4.61 14.04 4.47
N ARG A 128 -5.43 15.07 4.65
CA ARG A 128 -6.01 15.46 5.94
C ARG A 128 -7.51 15.73 5.79
N ALA A 129 -8.27 15.53 6.85
CA ALA A 129 -9.69 15.91 6.87
C ALA A 129 -9.87 17.42 6.65
N MET A 130 -10.94 17.78 5.92
CA MET A 130 -11.35 19.18 5.72
C MET A 130 -11.97 19.74 7.00
N SER A 131 -11.47 20.88 7.48
CA SER A 131 -12.17 21.68 8.48
C SER A 131 -13.33 22.47 7.86
N ARG A 132 -14.21 23.02 8.70
CA ARG A 132 -15.28 23.93 8.23
C ARG A 132 -14.73 25.18 7.54
N ILE A 133 -13.57 25.67 7.98
CA ILE A 133 -12.90 26.83 7.39
C ILE A 133 -12.38 26.50 5.99
N ASP A 134 -11.76 25.33 5.82
CA ASP A 134 -11.28 24.87 4.50
C ASP A 134 -12.43 24.81 3.49
N ARG A 135 -13.59 24.28 3.90
CA ARG A 135 -14.79 24.17 3.07
C ARG A 135 -15.33 25.53 2.66
N ALA A 136 -15.46 26.45 3.63
CA ALA A 136 -15.89 27.81 3.34
C ALA A 136 -14.94 28.51 2.36
N ARG A 137 -13.62 28.31 2.53
CA ARG A 137 -12.60 28.90 1.65
C ARG A 137 -12.61 28.30 0.24
N LEU A 138 -12.76 26.99 0.10
CA LEU A 138 -12.88 26.34 -1.22
C LEU A 138 -14.13 26.82 -1.95
N LEU A 139 -15.27 26.97 -1.28
CA LEU A 139 -16.47 27.54 -1.88
C LEU A 139 -16.25 29.00 -2.30
N GLN A 140 -15.53 29.79 -1.51
CA GLN A 140 -15.23 31.18 -1.85
C GLN A 140 -14.31 31.30 -3.08
N ILE A 141 -13.25 30.49 -3.16
CA ILE A 141 -12.25 30.57 -4.24
C ILE A 141 -12.72 29.84 -5.51
N GLN A 142 -13.24 28.62 -5.35
CA GLN A 142 -13.49 27.68 -6.44
C GLN A 142 -14.98 27.48 -6.73
N GLY A 143 -15.88 27.98 -5.87
CA GLY A 143 -17.33 27.80 -6.00
C GLY A 143 -17.83 26.39 -5.69
N ARG A 144 -16.94 25.45 -5.37
CA ARG A 144 -17.26 24.02 -5.17
C ARG A 144 -16.28 23.33 -4.23
N ILE A 145 -16.69 22.16 -3.74
CA ILE A 145 -15.85 21.23 -2.98
C ILE A 145 -15.99 19.87 -3.65
N ASP A 146 -14.86 19.20 -3.92
CA ASP A 146 -14.88 17.87 -4.52
C ASP A 146 -14.36 16.79 -3.56
N CYS A 147 -14.90 15.58 -3.75
CA CYS A 147 -14.43 14.40 -3.06
C CYS A 147 -13.09 13.93 -3.64
N VAL A 148 -12.03 13.91 -2.84
CA VAL A 148 -10.73 13.35 -3.27
C VAL A 148 -10.81 11.86 -3.63
N ASN A 149 -11.77 11.11 -3.06
CA ASN A 149 -11.95 9.69 -3.38
C ASN A 149 -12.65 9.48 -4.72
N CYS A 150 -13.87 10.01 -4.88
CA CYS A 150 -14.72 9.71 -6.03
C CYS A 150 -14.88 10.83 -7.06
N GLY A 151 -14.35 12.04 -6.79
CA GLY A 151 -14.48 13.21 -7.67
C GLY A 151 -15.84 13.92 -7.63
N ALA A 152 -16.82 13.40 -6.89
CA ALA A 152 -18.15 14.01 -6.80
C ALA A 152 -18.15 15.32 -6.01
N ALA A 153 -19.05 16.24 -6.39
CA ALA A 153 -19.25 17.49 -5.66
C ALA A 153 -19.90 17.24 -4.28
N ILE A 154 -19.38 17.88 -3.25
CA ILE A 154 -19.80 17.75 -1.85
C ILE A 154 -20.36 19.09 -1.37
N ALA A 155 -21.42 19.05 -0.56
CA ALA A 155 -21.98 20.26 0.05
C ALA A 155 -21.11 20.80 1.21
N ARG A 156 -21.33 22.07 1.57
CA ARG A 156 -20.58 22.77 2.62
C ARG A 156 -20.60 22.04 3.96
N ASP A 157 -21.76 21.57 4.39
CA ASP A 157 -21.98 21.01 5.73
C ASP A 157 -22.05 19.47 5.72
N GLU A 158 -21.67 18.85 4.61
CA GLU A 158 -21.71 17.40 4.41
C GLU A 158 -20.48 16.74 5.07
N GLU A 159 -20.71 16.02 6.18
CA GLU A 159 -19.65 15.39 6.99
C GLU A 159 -18.99 14.20 6.29
N THR A 160 -19.75 13.46 5.48
CA THR A 160 -19.29 12.36 4.64
C THR A 160 -19.85 12.51 3.24
N CYS A 161 -19.07 12.16 2.22
CA CYS A 161 -19.53 12.21 0.84
C CYS A 161 -20.70 11.23 0.63
N ARG A 162 -21.89 11.73 0.25
CA ARG A 162 -23.09 10.90 0.01
C ARG A 162 -22.92 9.83 -1.07
N TYR A 163 -21.93 9.99 -1.95
CA TYR A 163 -21.72 9.11 -3.11
C TYR A 163 -20.81 7.91 -2.79
N CYS A 164 -19.80 8.10 -1.95
CA CYS A 164 -18.83 7.05 -1.63
C CYS A 164 -18.57 6.84 -0.13
N GLY A 165 -19.21 7.60 0.74
CA GLY A 165 -19.06 7.54 2.19
C GLY A 165 -17.73 8.08 2.73
N SER A 166 -16.83 8.57 1.88
CA SER A 166 -15.53 9.07 2.33
C SER A 166 -15.65 10.36 3.13
N VAL A 167 -14.82 10.51 4.16
CA VAL A 167 -14.61 11.80 4.82
C VAL A 167 -14.04 12.81 3.81
N PRO A 168 -14.64 14.01 3.66
CA PRO A 168 -14.10 15.04 2.78
C PRO A 168 -12.74 15.49 3.30
N SER A 169 -11.74 15.38 2.44
CA SER A 169 -10.33 15.57 2.77
C SER A 169 -9.65 16.45 1.74
N LEU A 170 -8.58 17.12 2.15
CA LEU A 170 -7.69 17.85 1.25
C LEU A 170 -6.44 17.03 0.99
N LEU A 171 -5.97 17.11 -0.25
CA LEU A 171 -4.68 16.61 -0.66
C LEU A 171 -3.63 17.70 -0.53
N ASP A 172 -2.56 17.41 0.20
CA ASP A 172 -1.43 18.32 0.41
C ASP A 172 -0.44 18.19 -0.74
N VAL A 173 -0.41 19.19 -1.62
CA VAL A 173 0.41 19.18 -2.85
C VAL A 173 1.90 19.25 -2.53
N ALA A 174 2.27 19.95 -1.46
CA ALA A 174 3.67 20.07 -1.07
C ALA A 174 4.19 18.75 -0.47
N ARG A 175 3.35 18.07 0.34
CA ARG A 175 3.64 16.69 0.79
C ARG A 175 3.71 15.72 -0.38
N LEU A 176 2.83 15.87 -1.37
CA LEU A 176 2.90 15.07 -2.59
C LEU A 176 4.22 15.29 -3.31
N ALA A 177 4.60 16.54 -3.61
CA ALA A 177 5.87 16.85 -4.26
C ALA A 177 7.07 16.24 -3.52
N ARG A 178 7.11 16.34 -2.18
CA ARG A 178 8.16 15.72 -1.36
C ARG A 178 8.10 14.18 -1.38
N ALA A 179 6.91 13.59 -1.39
CA ALA A 179 6.76 12.14 -1.49
C ALA A 179 7.22 11.60 -2.86
N LEU A 180 7.14 12.41 -3.91
CA LEU A 180 7.65 12.09 -5.24
C LEU A 180 9.18 12.15 -5.31
N ASP A 181 9.82 13.06 -4.57
CA ASP A 181 11.28 13.18 -4.49
C ASP A 181 11.79 13.03 -3.05
N PRO A 182 11.80 11.79 -2.50
CA PRO A 182 12.24 11.55 -1.14
C PRO A 182 13.73 11.84 -0.91
N GLU A 183 14.52 11.99 -1.98
CA GLU A 183 15.97 12.20 -1.92
C GLU A 183 16.38 13.67 -2.07
N GLY A 184 15.40 14.54 -2.37
CA GLY A 184 15.57 15.99 -2.49
C GLY A 184 16.54 16.36 -3.61
N VAL A 185 16.46 15.68 -4.75
CA VAL A 185 17.42 15.78 -5.86
C VAL A 185 16.94 16.73 -6.95
N LEU A 186 15.64 16.94 -7.06
CA LEU A 186 15.12 18.04 -7.86
C LEU A 186 15.57 19.35 -7.20
N GLU A 187 16.05 20.30 -8.02
CA GLU A 187 16.29 21.68 -7.58
C GLU A 187 15.13 22.10 -6.69
N PRO A 188 15.39 22.60 -5.46
CA PRO A 188 14.34 23.00 -4.56
C PRO A 188 13.43 23.94 -5.33
N GLN A 189 12.23 23.48 -5.67
CA GLN A 189 11.20 24.39 -6.13
C GLN A 189 11.11 25.48 -5.03
N ALA A 190 10.58 26.66 -5.34
CA ALA A 190 10.40 27.70 -4.31
C ALA A 190 9.65 27.18 -3.04
N VAL A 191 9.07 25.98 -3.16
CA VAL A 191 8.41 25.15 -2.18
C VAL A 191 9.32 24.23 -1.31
N HIS A 192 10.66 24.24 -1.41
CA HIS A 192 11.49 23.21 -0.72
C HIS A 192 12.80 23.70 -0.09
N ARG A 193 12.97 24.99 0.20
CA ARG A 193 14.26 25.52 0.70
C ARG A 193 14.64 25.11 2.14
N ASP A 194 13.72 24.63 2.97
CA ASP A 194 13.99 24.36 4.39
C ASP A 194 13.91 22.86 4.78
N ALA A 195 14.81 22.46 5.68
CA ALA A 195 14.93 21.09 6.18
C ALA A 195 13.72 20.64 7.02
N VAL A 196 13.34 19.37 6.88
CA VAL A 196 12.19 18.74 7.55
C VAL A 196 12.34 18.78 9.08
N ARG A 197 11.43 19.49 9.76
CA ARG A 197 11.17 19.31 11.19
C ARG A 197 9.70 18.98 11.40
N GLN A 198 9.43 17.84 12.05
CA GLN A 198 8.08 17.50 12.48
C GLN A 198 7.67 18.46 13.61
N GLN A 199 6.71 19.36 13.37
CA GLN A 199 5.67 19.82 14.32
C GLN A 199 4.94 21.08 13.81
N ALA A 200 3.62 21.13 14.07
CA ALA A 200 2.63 22.10 13.57
C ALA A 200 2.56 22.17 12.04
N LEU A 201 1.38 22.51 11.48
CA LEU A 201 1.24 22.72 10.03
C LEU A 201 2.17 23.88 9.68
N GLN A 202 3.33 23.62 9.12
CA GLN A 202 4.18 24.64 8.52
C GLN A 202 3.95 24.56 7.03
N CYS A 203 3.97 25.70 6.37
CA CYS A 203 4.01 25.78 4.93
C CYS A 203 5.28 25.07 4.51
N GLU A 204 5.15 23.90 3.91
CA GLU A 204 6.31 23.16 3.42
C GLU A 204 7.06 23.95 2.35
N ALA A 205 6.42 24.99 1.79
CA ALA A 205 7.04 25.87 0.82
C ALA A 205 8.10 26.82 1.37
N CYS A 206 7.79 27.48 2.49
CA CYS A 206 8.59 28.57 3.04
C CYS A 206 8.82 28.49 4.55
N GLY A 207 8.46 27.36 5.17
CA GLY A 207 8.58 27.13 6.61
C GLY A 207 7.59 27.92 7.48
N ALA A 208 6.76 28.79 6.90
CA ALA A 208 5.85 29.64 7.67
C ALA A 208 4.81 28.81 8.44
N ALA A 209 4.61 29.06 9.73
CA ALA A 209 3.54 28.43 10.48
C ALA A 209 2.17 28.68 9.81
N LEU A 210 1.48 27.61 9.43
CA LEU A 210 0.11 27.65 8.97
C LEU A 210 -0.81 27.60 10.20
N PRO A 211 -1.78 28.50 10.31
CA PRO A 211 -2.77 28.39 11.35
C PRO A 211 -3.58 27.10 11.15
N PRO A 212 -3.98 26.40 12.22
CA PRO A 212 -4.85 25.24 12.11
C PRO A 212 -6.15 25.62 11.39
N GLY A 213 -6.49 24.90 10.31
CA GLY A 213 -7.69 25.15 9.50
C GLY A 213 -7.60 26.34 8.54
N LEU A 214 -6.43 26.95 8.36
CA LEU A 214 -6.20 28.04 7.41
C LEU A 214 -5.04 27.68 6.51
N SER A 215 -5.33 27.12 5.34
CA SER A 215 -5.23 27.87 4.08
C SER A 215 -5.12 26.93 2.88
N VAL A 216 -5.89 27.26 1.83
CA VAL A 216 -5.71 26.69 0.49
C VAL A 216 -4.36 27.14 -0.08
N ASP A 217 -3.88 28.32 0.33
CA ASP A 217 -2.62 28.93 -0.11
C ASP A 217 -1.82 29.48 1.08
N CYS A 218 -0.49 29.35 1.08
CA CYS A 218 0.33 29.95 2.12
C CYS A 218 0.24 31.49 2.09
N ALA A 219 -0.08 32.12 3.24
CA ALA A 219 -0.11 33.58 3.34
C ALA A 219 1.26 34.24 3.13
N GLN A 220 2.36 33.51 3.35
CA GLN A 220 3.73 34.03 3.26
C GLN A 220 4.34 33.90 1.86
N CYS A 221 4.05 32.82 1.13
CA CYS A 221 4.68 32.56 -0.18
C CYS A 221 3.69 32.27 -1.31
N GLY A 222 2.39 32.28 -1.03
CA GLY A 222 1.32 32.05 -2.01
C GLY A 222 1.21 30.62 -2.55
N ALA A 223 1.98 29.65 -2.02
CA ALA A 223 1.93 28.27 -2.50
C ALA A 223 0.57 27.65 -2.21
N THR A 224 -0.10 27.05 -3.20
CA THR A 224 -1.32 26.27 -2.97
C THR A 224 -0.97 24.99 -2.24
N LEU A 225 -1.45 24.86 -1.00
CA LEU A 225 -1.09 23.78 -0.09
C LEU A 225 -2.16 22.69 -0.01
N ALA A 226 -3.41 22.97 -0.38
CA ALA A 226 -4.50 22.03 -0.14
C ALA A 226 -5.55 22.05 -1.27
N ILE A 227 -5.66 20.94 -1.99
CA ILE A 227 -6.56 20.78 -3.14
C ILE A 227 -7.59 19.68 -2.86
N SER A 228 -8.83 19.85 -3.34
CA SER A 228 -9.92 18.86 -3.17
C SER A 228 -10.11 17.93 -4.38
N ARG A 229 -9.53 18.26 -5.54
CA ARG A 229 -9.56 17.48 -6.78
C ARG A 229 -8.21 16.83 -7.05
N LEU A 230 -8.20 15.52 -7.28
CA LEU A 230 -6.96 14.79 -7.56
C LEU A 230 -6.31 15.23 -8.87
N ALA A 231 -7.11 15.56 -9.89
CA ALA A 231 -6.63 16.05 -11.19
C ALA A 231 -5.83 17.34 -11.05
N ASP A 232 -6.36 18.32 -10.30
CA ASP A 232 -5.72 19.60 -10.08
C ASP A 232 -4.39 19.42 -9.32
N ALA A 233 -4.35 18.52 -8.32
CA ALA A 233 -3.12 18.20 -7.62
C ALA A 233 -2.07 17.54 -8.52
N HIS A 234 -2.48 16.59 -9.36
CA HIS A 234 -1.61 15.96 -10.35
C HIS A 234 -1.05 17.00 -11.33
N GLU A 235 -1.87 17.91 -11.84
CA GLU A 235 -1.44 18.99 -12.74
C GLU A 235 -0.32 19.86 -12.14
N ARG A 236 -0.36 20.10 -10.82
CA ARG A 236 0.70 20.87 -10.14
C ARG A 236 2.05 20.16 -10.08
N VAL A 237 2.08 18.82 -10.10
CA VAL A 237 3.30 18.03 -9.91
C VAL A 237 3.74 17.25 -11.15
N VAL A 238 2.91 17.15 -12.18
CA VAL A 238 3.22 16.36 -13.39
C VAL A 238 4.46 16.87 -14.12
N THR A 239 4.76 18.16 -14.03
CA THR A 239 5.95 18.78 -14.62
C THR A 239 7.25 18.26 -14.01
N LEU A 240 7.20 17.68 -12.81
CA LEU A 240 8.35 17.04 -12.16
C LEU A 240 8.71 15.70 -12.81
N GLY A 241 7.78 15.08 -13.55
CA GLY A 241 7.90 13.73 -14.09
C GLY A 241 9.19 13.43 -14.85
N PRO A 242 9.61 14.25 -15.85
CA PRO A 242 10.86 14.02 -16.57
C PRO A 242 12.09 13.98 -15.66
N ALA A 243 12.18 14.90 -14.70
CA ALA A 243 13.31 15.00 -13.80
C ALA A 243 13.32 13.85 -12.77
N LEU A 244 12.15 13.47 -12.24
CA LEU A 244 11.99 12.29 -11.39
C LEU A 244 12.43 11.00 -12.08
N ARG A 245 12.06 10.83 -13.36
CA ARG A 245 12.46 9.66 -14.16
C ARG A 245 13.94 9.64 -14.48
N ALA A 246 14.52 10.79 -14.82
CA ALA A 246 15.96 10.91 -15.06
C ALA A 246 16.75 10.53 -13.81
N HIS A 247 16.33 11.03 -12.65
CA HIS A 247 16.93 10.69 -11.36
C HIS A 247 16.78 9.21 -11.00
N ALA A 248 15.58 8.64 -11.18
CA ALA A 248 15.35 7.23 -10.92
C ALA A 248 16.21 6.30 -11.80
N ALA A 249 16.44 6.69 -13.06
CA ALA A 249 17.27 5.93 -14.00
C ALA A 249 18.77 6.08 -13.70
N LYS A 250 19.23 7.29 -13.35
CA LYS A 250 20.63 7.58 -13.06
C LYS A 250 20.77 8.49 -11.83
N PRO A 251 20.77 7.90 -10.62
CA PRO A 251 20.94 8.68 -9.40
C PRO A 251 22.32 9.34 -9.35
N SER A 252 22.41 10.50 -8.68
CA SER A 252 23.71 11.16 -8.48
C SER A 252 24.64 10.32 -7.58
N PRO A 253 25.97 10.44 -7.73
CA PRO A 253 26.92 9.71 -6.89
C PRO A 253 26.72 9.95 -5.39
N GLU A 254 26.35 11.16 -4.99
CA GLU A 254 26.06 11.50 -3.59
C GLU A 254 24.84 10.75 -3.04
N VAL A 255 23.79 10.62 -3.84
CA VAL A 255 22.61 9.82 -3.48
C VAL A 255 22.98 8.35 -3.34
N VAL A 256 23.76 7.81 -4.29
CA VAL A 256 24.24 6.43 -4.23
C VAL A 256 25.07 6.21 -2.95
N LYS A 257 25.99 7.13 -2.63
CA LYS A 257 26.80 7.09 -1.41
C LYS A 257 25.92 7.07 -0.15
N ARG A 258 24.97 8.00 -0.02
CA ARG A 258 24.03 8.03 1.13
C ARG A 258 23.22 6.74 1.26
N ARG A 259 22.77 6.15 0.14
CA ARG A 259 22.06 4.86 0.13
C ARG A 259 22.96 3.73 0.65
N LEU A 260 24.21 3.67 0.20
CA LEU A 260 25.17 2.66 0.64
C LEU A 260 25.48 2.81 2.14
N GLU A 261 25.71 4.04 2.62
CA GLU A 261 25.92 4.33 4.04
C GLU A 261 24.72 3.92 4.91
N ALA A 262 23.49 4.20 4.45
CA ALA A 262 22.27 3.79 5.15
C ALA A 262 22.08 2.27 5.20
N LEU A 263 22.43 1.57 4.12
CA LEU A 263 22.42 0.10 4.10
C LEU A 263 23.48 -0.49 5.04
N ASP A 264 24.69 0.08 5.05
CA ASP A 264 25.78 -0.37 5.90
C ASP A 264 25.44 -0.20 7.39
N ALA A 265 24.80 0.91 7.76
CA ALA A 265 24.30 1.14 9.12
C ALA A 265 23.22 0.14 9.57
N ASP A 266 22.43 -0.42 8.64
CA ASP A 266 21.37 -1.39 8.93
C ASP A 266 21.85 -2.85 8.90
N LEU A 267 23.00 -3.14 8.26
CA LEU A 267 23.54 -4.49 8.12
C LEU A 267 23.72 -5.25 9.45
N PRO A 268 24.25 -4.66 10.54
CA PRO A 268 24.40 -5.36 11.82
C PRO A 268 23.06 -5.87 12.37
N ARG A 269 22.04 -5.01 12.37
CA ARG A 269 20.68 -5.36 12.82
C ARG A 269 20.09 -6.49 12.00
N ARG A 270 20.28 -6.47 10.67
CA ARG A 270 19.81 -7.55 9.79
C ARG A 270 20.51 -8.87 10.07
N ARG A 271 21.82 -8.85 10.33
CA ARG A 271 22.58 -10.05 10.69
C ARG A 271 22.08 -10.65 11.99
N GLU A 272 21.82 -9.82 13.00
CA GLU A 272 21.23 -10.25 14.27
C GLU A 272 19.85 -10.87 14.07
N PHE A 273 18.98 -10.22 13.30
CA PHE A 273 17.64 -10.75 13.00
C PHE A 273 17.70 -12.08 12.25
N THR A 274 18.55 -12.21 11.23
CA THR A 274 18.75 -13.48 10.53
C THR A 274 19.29 -14.57 11.46
N ALA A 275 20.25 -14.25 12.33
CA ALA A 275 20.78 -15.20 13.31
C ALA A 275 19.70 -15.66 14.32
N GLN A 276 18.81 -14.76 14.75
CA GLN A 276 17.67 -15.11 15.60
C GLN A 276 16.70 -16.05 14.88
N MET A 277 16.33 -15.75 13.63
CA MET A 277 15.47 -16.60 12.82
C MET A 277 16.09 -17.99 12.59
N GLU A 278 17.40 -18.05 12.33
CA GLU A 278 18.13 -19.32 12.20
C GLU A 278 18.14 -20.12 13.51
N ALA A 279 18.34 -19.45 14.66
CA ALA A 279 18.30 -20.07 15.97
C ALA A 279 16.90 -20.60 16.32
N GLU A 280 15.84 -19.83 16.03
CA GLU A 280 14.44 -20.27 16.21
C GLU A 280 14.12 -21.47 15.32
N ALA A 281 14.52 -21.43 14.04
CA ALA A 281 14.33 -22.56 13.12
C ALA A 281 15.16 -23.79 13.51
N ALA A 282 16.34 -23.60 14.10
CA ALA A 282 17.15 -24.69 14.66
C ALA A 282 16.51 -25.29 15.91
N ALA A 283 15.95 -24.46 16.81
CA ALA A 283 15.23 -24.91 17.99
C ALA A 283 13.96 -25.70 17.62
N GLN A 284 13.18 -25.22 16.65
CA GLN A 284 12.00 -25.95 16.13
C GLN A 284 12.38 -27.29 15.49
N ARG A 285 13.47 -27.34 14.72
CA ARG A 285 14.02 -28.61 14.18
C ARG A 285 14.54 -29.53 15.29
N GLY A 286 15.10 -28.98 16.36
CA GLY A 286 15.54 -29.71 17.55
C GLY A 286 14.36 -30.34 18.30
N HIS A 287 13.27 -29.61 18.47
CA HIS A 287 12.02 -30.13 19.03
C HIS A 287 11.41 -31.25 18.18
N HIS A 288 11.47 -31.16 16.84
CA HIS A 288 11.06 -32.26 15.96
C HIS A 288 12.03 -33.46 15.91
N ARG A 289 13.23 -33.37 16.51
CA ARG A 289 14.21 -34.47 16.51
C ARG A 289 14.24 -35.28 17.82
N LEU A 290 13.41 -34.96 18.81
CA LEU A 290 13.34 -35.69 20.09
C LEU A 290 11.90 -35.89 20.64
N ASP A 291 10.86 -35.83 19.80
CA ASP A 291 9.57 -36.50 20.08
C ASP A 291 9.47 -37.86 19.36
N GLY A 292 10.63 -38.47 19.13
CA GLY A 292 10.79 -39.86 18.78
C GLY A 292 11.35 -40.65 19.97
N ASP A 293 10.93 -40.33 21.19
CA ASP A 293 11.09 -41.29 22.29
C ASP A 293 10.15 -42.44 21.98
N TRP A 294 10.66 -43.43 21.26
CA TRP A 294 9.95 -44.68 21.03
C TRP A 294 9.96 -45.43 22.35
N ASP A 295 9.03 -45.06 23.21
CA ASP A 295 8.82 -45.65 24.52
C ASP A 295 8.33 -47.10 24.36
N TRP A 296 9.28 -48.03 24.40
CA TRP A 296 9.05 -49.47 24.34
C TRP A 296 8.17 -49.98 25.49
N SER A 297 8.00 -49.20 26.57
CA SER A 297 7.17 -49.60 27.72
C SER A 297 5.66 -49.57 27.41
N ASN A 298 5.24 -48.81 26.39
CA ASN A 298 3.84 -48.73 25.94
C ASN A 298 3.42 -49.84 24.96
N LEU A 299 4.31 -50.77 24.64
CA LEU A 299 3.99 -51.96 23.85
C LEU A 299 3.25 -53.03 24.68
N LEU A 300 3.28 -52.93 26.01
CA LEU A 300 2.63 -53.86 26.94
C LEU A 300 1.45 -53.25 27.73
N GLY A 301 1.31 -51.91 27.73
CA GLY A 301 0.21 -51.20 28.41
C GLY A 301 -1.18 -51.48 27.83
N SER A 302 -2.22 -51.33 28.66
CA SER A 302 -3.63 -51.69 28.38
C SER A 302 -4.39 -50.74 27.44
N GLY A 303 -3.68 -49.96 26.62
CA GLY A 303 -4.25 -49.05 25.62
C GLY A 303 -4.13 -49.59 24.18
N THR A 304 -5.04 -49.20 23.30
CA THR A 304 -5.03 -49.57 21.88
C THR A 304 -3.90 -48.85 21.14
N ASN A 305 -2.72 -49.47 21.11
CA ASN A 305 -1.56 -48.96 20.39
C ASN A 305 -1.56 -49.49 18.93
N PRO A 306 -1.57 -48.61 17.90
CA PRO A 306 -1.62 -49.02 16.49
C PRO A 306 -0.43 -49.88 16.06
N VAL A 307 0.74 -49.74 16.69
CA VAL A 307 1.93 -50.56 16.39
C VAL A 307 1.71 -52.02 16.83
N ARG A 308 1.02 -52.24 17.94
CA ARG A 308 0.68 -53.57 18.47
C ARG A 308 -0.31 -54.29 17.56
N ALA A 309 -1.27 -53.56 16.98
CA ALA A 309 -2.22 -54.09 16.00
C ALA A 309 -1.52 -54.53 14.70
N VAL A 310 -0.56 -53.74 14.22
CA VAL A 310 0.24 -54.08 13.01
C VAL A 310 1.12 -55.30 13.27
N LEU A 311 1.78 -55.39 14.44
CA LEU A 311 2.60 -56.55 14.79
C LEU A 311 1.75 -57.83 14.93
N LEU A 312 0.57 -57.76 15.55
CA LEU A 312 -0.36 -58.90 15.62
C LEU A 312 -0.85 -59.31 14.23
N ALA A 313 -1.17 -58.35 13.35
CA ALA A 313 -1.57 -58.63 11.98
C ALA A 313 -0.44 -59.32 11.18
N LEU A 314 0.81 -58.89 11.37
CA LEU A 314 1.98 -59.51 10.74
C LEU A 314 2.25 -60.92 11.28
N VAL A 315 2.09 -61.16 12.58
CA VAL A 315 2.24 -62.50 13.18
C VAL A 315 1.13 -63.43 12.68
N ILE A 316 -0.12 -62.98 12.64
CA ILE A 316 -1.24 -63.75 12.09
C ILE A 316 -1.00 -64.07 10.61
N TRP A 317 -0.54 -63.09 9.83
CA TRP A 317 -0.20 -63.29 8.43
C TRP A 317 0.96 -64.28 8.26
N PHE A 318 2.01 -64.18 9.08
CA PHE A 318 3.17 -65.05 9.02
C PHE A 318 2.83 -66.50 9.41
N VAL A 319 2.02 -66.70 10.45
CA VAL A 319 1.50 -68.02 10.85
C VAL A 319 0.62 -68.59 9.74
N TRP A 320 -0.28 -67.79 9.15
CA TRP A 320 -1.11 -68.23 8.03
C TRP A 320 -0.30 -68.58 6.77
N TYR A 321 0.78 -67.86 6.51
CA TYR A 321 1.65 -68.06 5.34
C TYR A 321 2.56 -69.30 5.47
N PHE A 322 3.03 -69.62 6.67
CA PHE A 322 3.95 -70.75 6.90
C PHE A 322 3.26 -72.05 7.37
N TRP A 323 2.01 -72.00 7.80
CA TRP A 323 1.22 -73.17 8.20
C TRP A 323 0.03 -73.44 7.24
N ARG A 324 0.29 -73.27 5.95
CA ARG A 324 -0.53 -73.77 4.84
C ARG A 324 0.34 -74.66 3.95
#